data_AF-A0A1H7WF87-F1
#
_entry.id   AF-A0A1H7WF87-F1
#
_cell.length_a   1.000
_cell.length_b   1.000
_cell.length_c   1.000
_cell.angle_alpha   90.00
_cell.angle_beta   90.00
_cell.angle_gamma   90.00
#
_symmetry.space_group_name_H-M   'P 1'
#
loop_
_entity.id
_entity.type
_entity.pdbx_description
1 polymer ?
#
loop_
_entity_poly.entity_id
_entity_poly.type
_entity_poly.pdbx_seq_one_letter_code
_entity_poly.pdbx_strand_id
1 'polypeptide(L)' 'MGLEEKYDLTRNWYRKQVFIDELWHGMTMPTLNSYIRQMRDSEYAFGVKGTHGNVFINSAVFVDWFDTKIANEYQSELA' A
#
# COMPACT_ATOMS: atom_id res chain seq x y z
N MET A 1 -18.84 -1.73 9.87
CA MET A 1 -17.94 -2.78 9.37
C MET A 1 -16.71 -2.06 8.84
N GLY A 2 -15.56 -2.26 9.49
CA GLY A 2 -14.31 -1.60 9.10
C GLY A 2 -13.78 -2.17 7.78
N LEU A 3 -13.05 -1.36 7.00
CA LEU A 3 -12.42 -1.82 5.76
C LEU A 3 -11.48 -3.01 6.00
N GLU A 4 -10.84 -3.05 7.18
CA GLU A 4 -10.00 -4.13 7.68
C GLU A 4 -10.64 -5.53 7.63
N GLU A 5 -11.94 -5.63 7.92
CA GLU A 5 -12.66 -6.91 8.01
C GLU A 5 -12.76 -7.63 6.65
N LYS A 6 -12.47 -6.94 5.54
CA LYS A 6 -12.45 -7.51 4.19
C LYS A 6 -11.15 -8.26 3.87
N TYR A 7 -10.12 -8.14 4.69
CA TYR A 7 -8.79 -8.66 4.40
C TYR A 7 -8.36 -9.75 5.37
N ASP A 8 -7.65 -10.74 4.85
CA ASP A 8 -6.93 -11.69 5.69
C ASP A 8 -5.57 -11.13 6.11
N LEU A 9 -5.56 -10.43 7.23
CA LEU A 9 -4.38 -9.74 7.77
C LEU A 9 -3.38 -10.69 8.47
N THR A 10 -3.56 -12.01 8.41
CA THR A 10 -2.62 -12.99 8.97
C THR A 10 -1.49 -13.37 8.00
N ARG A 11 -1.65 -13.05 6.72
CA ARG A 11 -0.72 -13.39 5.63
C ARG A 11 -0.41 -12.19 4.74
N ASN A 12 0.40 -12.42 3.71
CA ASN A 12 0.70 -11.45 2.65
C ASN A 12 1.43 -10.17 3.13
N TRP A 13 2.19 -10.28 4.22
CA TRP A 13 3.03 -9.20 4.74
C TRP A 13 4.45 -9.32 4.23
N TYR A 14 4.94 -8.30 3.55
CA TYR A 14 6.26 -8.29 2.94
C TYR A 14 7.09 -7.10 3.41
N ARG A 15 8.40 -7.31 3.58
CA ARG A 15 9.35 -6.20 3.72
C ARG A 15 9.42 -5.44 2.40
N LYS A 16 9.70 -4.14 2.48
CA LYS A 16 9.77 -3.24 1.30
C LYS A 16 10.59 -3.79 0.13
N GLN A 17 11.76 -4.38 0.42
CA GLN A 17 12.64 -4.92 -0.62
C GLN A 17 11.99 -6.10 -1.35
N VAL A 18 11.53 -7.11 -0.61
CA VAL A 18 10.83 -8.28 -1.14
C VAL A 18 9.56 -7.86 -1.90
N PHE A 19 8.83 -6.88 -1.38
CA PHE A 19 7.62 -6.37 -2.01
C PHE A 19 7.89 -5.82 -3.43
N ILE A 20 8.94 -5.01 -3.60
CA ILE A 20 9.33 -4.49 -4.92
C ILE A 20 9.87 -5.61 -5.80
N ASP A 21 10.74 -6.44 -5.24
CA ASP A 21 11.48 -7.43 -6.02
C ASP A 21 10.62 -8.58 -6.50
N GLU A 22 9.56 -8.95 -5.78
CA GLU A 22 8.71 -10.11 -6.09
C GLU A 22 7.30 -9.75 -6.56
N LEU A 23 6.75 -8.59 -6.15
CA LEU A 23 5.33 -8.28 -6.37
C LEU A 23 5.11 -7.02 -7.22
N TRP A 24 6.04 -6.07 -7.19
CA TRP A 24 5.91 -4.77 -7.87
C TRP A 24 7.17 -4.40 -8.65
N HIS A 25 7.51 -5.26 -9.61
CA HIS A 25 8.68 -5.10 -10.45
C HIS A 25 8.70 -3.73 -11.16
N GLY A 26 9.84 -3.04 -11.07
CA GLY A 26 10.02 -1.72 -11.67
C GLY A 26 9.65 -0.54 -10.76
N MET A 27 9.04 -0.78 -9.59
CA MET A 27 8.84 0.27 -8.59
C MET A 27 10.16 0.61 -7.90
N THR A 28 10.49 1.90 -7.76
CA THR A 28 11.68 2.30 -7.00
C THR A 28 11.41 2.37 -5.50
N MET A 29 12.42 2.13 -4.67
CA MET A 29 12.30 2.27 -3.21
C MET A 29 11.86 3.69 -2.77
N PRO A 30 12.36 4.79 -3.36
CA PRO A 30 11.82 6.14 -3.11
C PRO A 30 10.33 6.27 -3.42
N THR A 31 9.88 5.76 -4.57
CA THR A 31 8.46 5.77 -4.95
C THR A 31 7.62 5.00 -3.95
N LEU A 32 8.03 3.79 -3.59
CA LEU A 32 7.34 2.98 -2.59
C LEU A 32 7.25 3.69 -1.23
N ASN A 33 8.33 4.34 -0.78
CA ASN A 33 8.30 5.10 0.47
C ASN A 33 7.33 6.29 0.40
N SER A 34 7.15 6.92 -0.76
CA SER A 34 6.13 7.96 -0.96
C SER A 34 4.72 7.37 -0.84
N TYR A 35 4.46 6.26 -1.52
CA TYR A 35 3.17 5.56 -1.47
C TYR A 35 2.82 5.04 -0.08
N ILE A 36 3.78 4.49 0.66
CA ILE A 36 3.56 4.08 2.05
C ILE A 36 3.10 5.26 2.92
N ARG A 37 3.65 6.48 2.71
CA ARG A 37 3.21 7.66 3.47
C ARG A 37 1.77 8.00 3.14
N GLN A 38 1.43 8.09 1.86
CA GLN A 38 0.07 8.36 1.40
C GLN A 38 -0.94 7.30 1.89
N MET A 39 -0.54 6.01 1.87
CA MET A 39 -1.37 4.91 2.37
C MET A 39 -1.62 5.02 3.88
N ARG A 40 -0.61 5.43 4.67
CA ARG A 40 -0.75 5.66 6.12
C ARG A 40 -1.70 6.81 6.46
N ASP A 41 -1.81 7.78 5.56
CA ASP A 41 -2.71 8.92 5.71
C ASP A 41 -4.12 8.64 5.17
N SER A 42 -4.42 7.39 4.79
CA SER A 42 -5.70 6.96 4.21
C SER A 42 -6.45 5.95 5.10
N GLU A 43 -7.66 5.58 4.70
CA GLU A 43 -8.42 4.50 5.33
C GLU A 43 -7.74 3.12 5.26
N TYR A 44 -6.74 2.96 4.38
CA TYR A 44 -5.95 1.74 4.21
C TYR A 44 -4.72 1.66 5.12
N ALA A 45 -4.56 2.57 6.09
CA ALA A 45 -3.39 2.65 6.97
C ALA A 45 -3.04 1.31 7.66
N PHE A 46 -4.05 0.48 7.93
CA PHE A 46 -3.92 -0.85 8.52
C PHE A 46 -3.12 -1.84 7.66
N GLY A 47 -2.96 -1.58 6.36
CA GLY A 47 -2.15 -2.37 5.44
C GLY A 47 -0.64 -2.10 5.55
N VAL A 48 -0.21 -1.20 6.44
CA VAL A 48 1.20 -0.92 6.69
C VAL A 48 1.52 -1.10 8.18
N LYS A 49 2.54 -1.91 8.49
CA LYS A 49 3.00 -2.14 9.87
C LYS A 49 4.48 -1.79 10.04
N GLY A 50 4.83 -1.48 11.29
CA GLY A 50 6.20 -1.16 11.70
C GLY A 50 6.62 0.27 11.40
N THR A 51 7.82 0.65 11.84
CA THR A 51 8.40 1.97 11.66
C THR A 51 9.86 1.86 11.20
N HIS A 52 10.41 2.93 10.63
CA HIS A 52 11.81 3.02 10.20
C HIS A 52 12.22 1.91 9.19
N GLY A 53 13.33 1.22 9.43
CA GLY A 53 13.85 0.16 8.55
C GLY A 53 13.04 -1.14 8.56
N ASN A 54 12.08 -1.31 9.48
CA ASN A 54 11.27 -2.51 9.65
C ASN A 54 9.81 -2.26 9.26
N VAL A 55 9.59 -1.73 8.05
CA VAL A 55 8.25 -1.52 7.50
C VAL A 55 7.82 -2.73 6.68
N PHE A 56 6.61 -3.20 6.97
CA PHE A 56 5.92 -4.28 6.26
C PHE A 56 4.68 -3.75 5.58
N ILE A 57 4.42 -4.26 4.38
CA ILE A 57 3.28 -3.88 3.53
C ILE A 57 2.45 -5.13 3.31
N ASN A 58 1.14 -5.04 3.53
CA ASN A 58 0.22 -6.09 3.14
C ASN A 58 -0.09 -5.95 1.64
N SER A 59 0.22 -6.97 0.84
CA SER A 59 0.14 -6.84 -0.61
C SER A 59 -1.28 -6.68 -1.14
N ALA A 60 -2.26 -7.37 -0.56
CA ALA A 60 -3.66 -7.25 -0.97
C ALA A 60 -4.20 -5.86 -0.68
N VAL A 61 -3.93 -5.34 0.53
CA VAL A 61 -4.38 -4.00 0.92
C VAL A 61 -3.70 -2.91 0.07
N PHE A 62 -2.43 -3.11 -0.29
CA PHE A 62 -1.70 -2.15 -1.13
C PHE A 62 -2.29 -2.05 -2.54
N VAL A 63 -2.69 -3.18 -3.15
CA VAL A 63 -3.35 -3.19 -4.47
C VAL A 63 -4.63 -2.36 -4.43
N ASP A 64 -5.53 -2.65 -3.49
CA ASP A 64 -6.82 -1.96 -3.40
C ASP A 64 -6.66 -0.46 -3.10
N TRP A 65 -5.69 -0.11 -2.24
CA TRP A 65 -5.33 1.28 -1.99
C TRP A 65 -4.80 1.97 -3.26
N PHE A 66 -3.91 1.30 -4.00
CA PHE A 66 -3.30 1.87 -5.20
C PHE A 66 -4.34 2.09 -6.31
N ASP A 67 -5.24 1.14 -6.53
CA ASP A 67 -6.33 1.28 -7.50
C ASP A 67 -7.26 2.44 -7.12
N THR A 68 -7.58 2.59 -5.82
CA THR A 68 -8.37 3.73 -5.31
C THR A 68 -7.67 5.06 -5.54
N LYS A 69 -6.35 5.14 -5.29
CA LYS A 69 -5.53 6.33 -5.55
C LYS A 69 -5.59 6.71 -7.02
N ILE A 70 -5.35 5.76 -7.92
CA ILE A 70 -5.35 5.99 -9.37
C ILE A 70 -6.73 6.44 -9.85
N ALA A 71 -7.80 5.79 -9.39
CA ALA A 71 -9.17 6.19 -9.72
C ALA A 71 -9.46 7.64 -9.30
N ASN A 72 -9.03 8.04 -8.10
CA ASN A 72 -9.23 9.40 -7.60
C ASN A 72 -8.37 10.44 -8.35
N GLU A 73 -7.13 10.11 -8.72
CA GLU A 73 -6.28 10.97 -9.55
C GLU A 73 -6.92 11.22 -10.92
N TYR A 74 -7.44 10.16 -11.58
CA TYR A 74 -8.17 10.32 -12.85
C TYR A 74 -9.44 11.15 -12.74
N GLN A 75 -10.21 11.03 -11.66
CA GLN A 75 -11.40 11.87 -11.45
C GLN A 75 -11.02 13.34 -11.20
N SER A 76 -9.91 13.60 -10.52
CA SER A 76 -9.42 14.96 -10.27
C SER A 76 -8.91 15.66 -11.54
N GLU A 77 -8.47 14.94 -12.56
CA GLU A 77 -8.04 15.51 -13.84
C GLU A 77 -9.23 15.85 -14.78
N LEU A 78 -10.41 15.29 -14.52
CA LEU A 78 -11.64 15.51 -15.29
C LEU A 78 -12.57 16.58 -14.68
N ALA A 79 -12.27 17.06 -13.47
CA ALA A 79 -13.06 18.05 -12.73
C ALA A 79 -12.51 19.48 -12.89
#